data_AF-A0A2J4REC8-F1
#
_entry.id   AF-A0A2J4REC8-F1
#
_cell.length_a   1.000
_cell.length_b   1.000
_cell.length_c   1.000
_cell.angle_alpha   90.00
_cell.angle_beta   90.00
_cell.angle_gamma   90.00
#
_symmetry.space_group_name_H-M   'P 1'
#
loop_
_entity.id
_entity.type
_entity.pdbx_description
1 polymer ?
#
loop_
_entity_poly.entity_id
_entity_poly.type
_entity_poly.pdbx_seq_one_letter_code
_entity_poly.pdbx_strand_id
1 'polypeptide(L)'
;MQAFGVLDRYIGKTIFNTIMMTLFMLVSLSGIIKFVDQLKKAGQGNYDALGAGIYTILSVPKDIQIFFPMAALLGALLGLGMLAQRSELVVMQASGFTRLQVALSVMKTAIPLVLLTMAMGEWVA
;
A
#
# COMPACT_ATOMS: atom_id res chain seq x y z
N MET A 1 -27.92 6.92 -8.17
CA MET A 1 -26.44 6.84 -8.22
C MET A 1 -25.87 7.98 -7.38
N GLN A 2 -25.69 7.80 -6.07
CA GLN A 2 -25.03 8.82 -5.25
C GLN A 2 -23.51 8.64 -5.41
N ALA A 3 -22.84 9.70 -5.87
CA ALA A 3 -21.46 9.64 -6.36
C ALA A 3 -20.44 9.30 -5.25
N PHE A 4 -20.67 9.70 -4.00
CA PHE A 4 -19.85 9.33 -2.83
C PHE A 4 -20.70 9.37 -1.56
N GLY A 5 -21.19 8.22 -1.10
CA GLY A 5 -21.80 8.10 0.21
C GLY A 5 -20.75 8.18 1.34
N VAL A 6 -21.20 8.49 2.57
CA VAL A 6 -20.32 8.45 3.75
C VAL A 6 -19.70 7.05 3.92
N LEU A 7 -20.48 6.00 3.63
CA LEU A 7 -20.03 4.60 3.63
C LEU A 7 -18.94 4.33 2.59
N ASP A 8 -19.07 4.83 1.35
CA ASP A 8 -18.05 4.68 0.30
C ASP A 8 -16.72 5.28 0.75
N ARG A 9 -16.76 6.49 1.31
CA ARG A 9 -15.56 7.18 1.80
C ARG A 9 -14.96 6.47 3.01
N TYR A 10 -15.78 5.89 3.87
CA TYR A 10 -15.32 5.16 5.05
C TYR A 10 -14.62 3.85 4.66
N ILE A 11 -15.26 3.00 3.86
CA ILE A 11 -14.67 1.76 3.33
C ILE A 11 -13.37 2.10 2.59
N GLY A 12 -13.42 3.13 1.75
CA GLY A 12 -12.27 3.56 0.98
C GLY A 12 -11.10 4.07 1.82
N LYS A 13 -11.36 4.86 2.86
CA LYS A 13 -10.32 5.37 3.76
C LYS A 13 -9.69 4.24 4.58
N THR A 14 -10.50 3.28 5.03
CA THR A 14 -10.01 2.10 5.75
C THR A 14 -9.08 1.26 4.89
N ILE A 15 -9.50 0.93 3.65
CA ILE A 15 -8.70 0.14 2.71
C ILE A 15 -7.44 0.89 2.28
N PHE A 16 -7.55 2.19 1.99
CA PHE A 16 -6.40 3.01 1.62
C PHE A 16 -5.34 3.04 2.73
N ASN A 17 -5.77 3.24 3.98
CA ASN A 17 -4.86 3.25 5.13
C ASN A 17 -4.20 1.89 5.34
N THR A 18 -4.93 0.78 5.23
CA THR A 18 -4.33 -0.55 5.37
C THR A 18 -3.33 -0.86 4.27
N ILE A 19 -3.63 -0.51 3.02
CA ILE A 19 -2.69 -0.67 1.90
C ILE A 19 -1.43 0.15 2.12
N MET A 20 -1.55 1.42 2.53
CA MET A 20 -0.39 2.28 2.81
C MET A 20 0.45 1.74 3.97
N MET A 21 -0.17 1.24 5.04
CA MET A 21 0.54 0.60 6.16
C MET A 21 1.26 -0.67 5.73
N THR A 22 0.60 -1.54 4.95
CA THR A 22 1.22 -2.77 4.44
C THR A 22 2.39 -2.46 3.51
N LEU A 23 2.22 -1.50 2.59
CA LEU A 23 3.29 -1.05 1.69
C LEU A 23 4.49 -0.52 2.48
N PHE A 24 4.24 0.36 3.45
CA PHE A 24 5.28 0.92 4.31
C PHE A 24 6.05 -0.17 5.06
N MET A 25 5.34 -1.17 5.59
CA MET A 25 5.94 -2.30 6.29
C MET A 25 6.84 -3.13 5.36
N LEU A 26 6.36 -3.50 4.17
CA LEU A 26 7.12 -4.28 3.19
C LEU A 26 8.37 -3.53 2.72
N VAL A 27 8.23 -2.24 2.41
CA VAL A 27 9.33 -1.38 1.96
C VAL A 27 10.37 -1.18 3.06
N SER A 28 9.93 -0.99 4.31
CA SER A 28 10.85 -0.87 5.45
C SER A 28 11.67 -2.15 5.65
N LEU A 29 11.01 -3.31 5.58
CA LEU A 29 11.69 -4.61 5.71
C LEU A 29 12.69 -4.83 4.56
N SER A 30 12.27 -4.59 3.31
CA SER A 30 13.16 -4.63 2.13
C SER A 30 14.35 -3.68 2.28
N GLY A 31 14.09 -2.46 2.74
CA GLY A 31 15.11 -1.44 2.94
C GLY A 31 16.18 -1.86 3.95
N ILE A 32 15.79 -2.44 5.08
CA ILE A 32 16.74 -2.98 6.07
C ILE A 32 17.56 -4.12 5.47
N ILE A 33 16.93 -5.06 4.75
CA ILE A 33 17.63 -6.18 4.12
C ILE A 33 18.68 -5.67 3.11
N LYS A 34 18.30 -4.73 2.23
CA LYS A 34 19.21 -4.13 1.25
C LYS A 34 20.33 -3.32 1.90
N PHE A 35 20.01 -2.58 2.96
CA PHE A 35 21.01 -1.82 3.70
C PHE A 35 22.05 -2.75 4.33
N VAL A 36 21.62 -3.85 4.96
CA VAL A 36 22.53 -4.86 5.50
C VAL A 36 23.35 -5.53 4.40
N ASP A 37 22.77 -5.83 3.24
CA ASP A 37 23.52 -6.39 2.11
C ASP A 37 24.59 -5.42 1.58
N GLN A 38 24.27 -4.13 1.51
CA GLN A 38 25.23 -3.12 1.06
C GLN A 38 26.29 -2.79 2.11
N LEU A 39 25.96 -2.85 3.40
CA LEU A 39 26.95 -2.74 4.46
C LEU A 39 27.97 -3.88 4.42
N LYS A 40 27.61 -5.09 3.98
CA LYS A 40 28.58 -6.18 3.80
C LYS A 40 29.62 -5.89 2.70
N LYS A 41 29.27 -5.03 1.74
CA LYS A 41 30.14 -4.60 0.64
C LYS A 41 30.85 -3.28 0.96
N ALA A 42 30.42 -2.57 1.99
CA ALA A 42 31.09 -1.39 2.51
C ALA A 42 32.46 -1.78 3.05
N GLY A 43 33.51 -1.12 2.55
CA GLY A 43 34.91 -1.48 2.80
C GLY A 43 35.70 -1.93 1.57
N GLN A 44 35.07 -2.18 0.42
CA GLN A 44 35.76 -2.32 -0.87
C GLN A 44 35.82 -0.97 -1.60
N GLY A 45 36.86 -0.17 -1.35
CA GLY A 45 37.08 1.15 -1.97
C GLY A 45 36.54 2.34 -1.17
N ASN A 46 36.13 3.43 -1.84
CA ASN A 46 35.53 4.64 -1.23
C ASN A 46 34.05 4.47 -0.80
N TYR A 47 33.57 3.23 -0.68
CA TYR A 47 32.16 2.94 -0.38
C TYR A 47 31.96 2.82 1.13
N ASP A 48 31.52 3.92 1.74
CA ASP A 48 31.25 4.04 3.17
C ASP A 48 29.80 3.66 3.53
N ALA A 49 29.51 3.45 4.82
CA ALA A 49 28.17 3.16 5.34
C ALA A 49 27.13 4.23 4.95
N LEU A 50 27.55 5.48 4.80
CA LEU A 50 26.72 6.57 4.28
C LEU A 50 26.33 6.36 2.81
N GLY A 51 27.24 5.83 1.99
CA GLY A 51 26.95 5.47 0.59
C GLY A 51 25.92 4.34 0.49
N ALA A 52 26.02 3.34 1.37
CA ALA A 52 25.02 2.28 1.49
C ALA A 52 23.64 2.83 1.91
N GLY A 53 23.59 3.78 2.85
CA GLY A 53 22.34 4.44 3.27
C GLY A 53 21.66 5.21 2.14
N ILE A 54 22.42 6.02 1.40
CA ILE A 54 21.91 6.80 0.24
C ILE A 54 21.39 5.85 -0.84
N TYR A 55 22.13 4.78 -1.15
CA TYR A 55 21.69 3.76 -2.11
C TYR A 55 20.35 3.13 -1.72
N THR A 56 20.19 2.77 -0.44
CA THR A 56 18.93 2.20 0.06
C THR A 56 17.77 3.17 -0.11
N ILE A 57 17.95 4.45 0.24
CA ILE A 57 16.90 5.48 0.10
C ILE A 57 16.52 5.69 -1.37
N LEU A 58 17.51 5.79 -2.26
CA LEU A 58 17.28 5.92 -3.70
C LEU A 58 16.60 4.66 -4.31
N SER A 59 16.75 3.51 -3.67
CA SER A 59 16.12 2.25 -4.10
C SER A 59 14.68 2.09 -3.61
N VAL A 60 14.20 2.94 -2.69
CA VAL A 60 12.85 2.86 -2.11
C VAL A 60 11.74 2.99 -3.17
N PRO A 61 11.77 3.93 -4.13
CA PRO A 61 10.72 4.06 -5.15
C PRO A 61 10.56 2.78 -5.98
N LYS A 62 11.68 2.15 -6.34
CA LYS A 62 11.70 0.88 -7.06
C LYS A 62 11.09 -0.26 -6.24
N ASP A 63 11.38 -0.32 -4.93
CA ASP A 63 10.76 -1.30 -4.04
C ASP A 63 9.26 -1.10 -3.90
N ILE A 64 8.83 0.15 -3.77
CA ILE A 64 7.40 0.46 -3.73
C ILE A 64 6.71 -0.10 -4.99
N GLN A 65 7.28 0.10 -6.18
CA GLN A 65 6.69 -0.40 -7.43
C GLN A 65 6.60 -1.93 -7.47
N ILE A 66 7.64 -2.64 -7.02
CA ILE A 66 7.68 -4.10 -7.02
C ILE A 66 6.68 -4.67 -6.00
N PHE A 67 6.63 -4.10 -4.79
CA PHE A 67 5.77 -4.60 -3.72
C PHE A 67 4.34 -4.09 -3.79
N PHE A 68 4.02 -3.13 -4.65
CA PHE A 68 2.71 -2.51 -4.68
C PHE A 68 1.56 -3.50 -4.90
N PRO A 69 1.58 -4.41 -5.90
CA PRO A 69 0.48 -5.35 -6.11
C PRO A 69 0.27 -6.27 -4.90
N MET A 70 1.35 -6.67 -4.25
CA MET A 70 1.31 -7.50 -3.03
C MET A 70 0.73 -6.72 -1.86
N ALA A 71 1.14 -5.47 -1.67
CA ALA A 71 0.63 -4.58 -0.63
C ALA A 71 -0.85 -4.24 -0.85
N ALA A 72 -1.26 -4.03 -2.09
CA ALA A 72 -2.65 -3.77 -2.46
C ALA A 72 -3.54 -4.98 -2.13
N LEU A 73 -3.10 -6.19 -2.46
CA LEU A 73 -3.81 -7.43 -2.14
C LEU A 73 -3.94 -7.63 -0.63
N LEU A 74 -2.81 -7.63 0.09
CA LEU A 74 -2.78 -7.85 1.54
C LEU A 74 -3.53 -6.75 2.29
N GLY A 75 -3.30 -5.48 1.93
CA GLY A 75 -3.96 -4.34 2.56
C GLY A 75 -5.47 -4.32 2.32
N ALA A 76 -5.95 -4.70 1.13
CA ALA A 76 -7.38 -4.83 0.86
C ALA A 76 -8.02 -5.98 1.65
N LEU A 77 -7.34 -7.14 1.73
CA LEU A 77 -7.80 -8.28 2.54
C LEU A 77 -7.87 -7.93 4.02
N LEU A 78 -6.85 -7.26 4.56
CA LEU A 78 -6.84 -6.81 5.95
C LEU A 78 -7.91 -5.73 6.20
N GLY A 79 -8.08 -4.78 5.30
CA GLY A 79 -9.08 -3.72 5.41
C GLY A 79 -10.50 -4.26 5.41
N LEU A 80 -10.85 -5.09 4.42
CA LEU A 80 -12.15 -5.76 4.35
C LEU A 80 -12.33 -6.75 5.50
N GLY A 81 -11.27 -7.46 5.91
CA GLY A 81 -11.27 -8.38 7.04
C GLY A 81 -11.59 -7.69 8.36
N MET A 82 -11.03 -6.50 8.61
CA MET A 82 -11.38 -5.70 9.80
C MET A 82 -12.85 -5.26 9.79
N LEU A 83 -13.36 -4.81 8.64
CA LEU A 83 -14.76 -4.44 8.50
C LEU A 83 -15.70 -5.65 8.66
N ALA A 84 -15.27 -6.84 8.23
CA ALA A 84 -15.99 -8.09 8.43
C ALA A 84 -15.98 -8.51 9.90
N GLN A 85 -14.82 -8.45 10.56
CA GLN A 85 -14.64 -8.89 11.95
C GLN A 85 -15.41 -8.02 12.96
N ARG A 86 -15.54 -6.72 12.67
CA ARG A 86 -16.38 -5.79 13.47
C ARG A 86 -17.86 -5.88 13.14
N SER A 87 -18.27 -6.81 12.28
CA SER A 87 -19.63 -6.95 11.75
C SER A 87 -20.13 -5.72 10.97
N GLU A 88 -19.26 -4.78 10.61
CA GLU A 88 -19.63 -3.55 9.90
C GLU A 88 -20.16 -3.86 8.49
N LEU A 89 -19.54 -4.81 7.78
CA LEU A 89 -20.04 -5.26 6.46
C LEU A 89 -21.42 -5.91 6.54
N VAL A 90 -21.73 -6.60 7.64
CA VAL A 90 -23.03 -7.26 7.86
C VAL A 90 -24.10 -6.22 8.18
N VAL A 91 -23.77 -5.22 9.02
CA VAL A 91 -24.67 -4.10 9.34
C VAL A 91 -24.97 -3.26 8.10
N MET A 92 -23.97 -3.00 7.25
CA MET A 92 -24.18 -2.32 5.97
C MET A 92 -25.16 -3.09 5.08
N GLN A 93 -25.00 -4.42 4.96
CA GLN A 93 -25.91 -5.26 4.19
C GLN A 93 -27.33 -5.29 4.76
N ALA A 94 -27.48 -5.34 6.08
CA ALA A 94 -28.79 -5.27 6.76
C ALA A 94 -29.48 -3.91 6.54
N SER A 95 -28.70 -2.85 6.32
CA SER A 95 -29.19 -1.49 6.03
C SER A 95 -29.56 -1.28 4.55
N GLY A 96 -29.53 -2.33 3.72
CA GLY A 96 -29.82 -2.27 2.29
C GLY A 96 -28.61 -1.95 1.40
N PHE A 97 -27.38 -1.94 1.95
CA PHE A 97 -26.17 -1.74 1.16
C PHE A 97 -25.75 -3.04 0.48
N THR A 98 -25.75 -3.06 -0.85
CA THR A 98 -25.47 -4.29 -1.60
C THR A 98 -23.97 -4.62 -1.60
N ARG A 99 -23.63 -5.91 -1.73
CA ARG A 99 -22.24 -6.35 -1.89
C ARG A 99 -21.56 -5.73 -3.12
N LEU A 100 -22.33 -5.46 -4.17
CA LEU A 100 -21.86 -4.78 -5.37
C LEU A 100 -21.44 -3.34 -5.07
N GLN A 101 -22.18 -2.62 -4.22
CA GLN A 101 -21.79 -1.27 -3.80
C GLN A 101 -20.46 -1.29 -3.05
N VAL A 102 -20.25 -2.26 -2.14
CA VAL A 102 -18.95 -2.42 -1.46
C VAL A 102 -17.83 -2.63 -2.48
N ALA A 103 -18.02 -3.54 -3.44
CA ALA A 103 -17.04 -3.78 -4.50
C ALA A 103 -16.75 -2.51 -5.31
N LEU A 104 -17.77 -1.73 -5.65
CA LEU A 104 -17.61 -0.44 -6.32
C LEU A 104 -16.86 0.58 -5.45
N SER A 105 -17.09 0.62 -4.13
CA SER A 105 -16.32 1.47 -3.21
C SER A 105 -14.83 1.09 -3.23
N VAL A 106 -14.50 -0.20 -3.23
CA VAL A 106 -13.11 -0.69 -3.35
C VAL A 106 -12.49 -0.27 -4.69
N MET A 107 -13.21 -0.47 -5.80
CA MET A 107 -12.74 -0.07 -7.13
C MET A 107 -12.49 1.44 -7.23
N LYS A 108 -13.36 2.28 -6.66
CA LYS A 108 -13.16 3.73 -6.59
C LYS A 108 -11.87 4.10 -5.86
N THR A 109 -11.48 3.33 -4.84
CA THR A 109 -10.22 3.56 -4.12
C THR A 109 -8.99 2.99 -4.81
N ALA A 110 -9.15 1.98 -5.66
CA ALA A 110 -8.05 1.45 -6.46
C ALA A 110 -7.57 2.47 -7.52
N ILE A 111 -8.46 3.30 -8.07
CA ILE A 111 -8.10 4.30 -9.09
C ILE A 111 -6.98 5.25 -8.64
N PRO A 112 -7.11 5.99 -7.50
CA PRO A 112 -6.03 6.89 -7.06
C PRO A 112 -4.75 6.15 -6.70
N LEU A 113 -4.87 4.92 -6.20
CA LEU A 113 -3.74 4.04 -5.89
C LEU A 113 -2.94 3.68 -7.15
N VAL A 114 -3.62 3.27 -8.24
CA VAL A 114 -2.99 2.95 -9.52
C VAL A 114 -2.34 4.18 -10.14
N LEU A 115 -3.03 5.33 -10.14
CA LEU A 115 -2.47 6.59 -10.65
C LEU A 115 -1.21 7.00 -9.89
N LEU A 116 -1.21 6.86 -8.56
CA LEU A 116 -0.03 7.14 -7.73
C LEU A 116 1.14 6.22 -8.13
N THR A 117 0.90 4.93 -8.34
CA THR A 117 1.96 4.02 -8.78
C THR A 117 2.48 4.28 -10.18
N MET A 118 1.61 4.64 -11.11
CA MET A 118 2.05 5.02 -12.45
C MET A 118 2.93 6.27 -12.41
N ALA A 119 2.51 7.30 -11.65
CA ALA A 119 3.29 8.52 -11.49
C ALA A 119 4.65 8.25 -10.84
N MET A 120 4.72 7.41 -9.80
CA MET A 120 6.00 7.03 -9.20
C MET A 120 6.86 6.18 -10.16
N GLY A 121 6.25 5.25 -10.90
CA GLY A 121 6.95 4.36 -11.82
C GLY A 121 7.52 5.09 -13.04
N GLU A 122 6.89 6.17 -13.50
CA GLU A 122 7.40 6.95 -14.63
C GLU A 122 8.36 8.07 -14.22
N TRP A 123 8.13 8.75 -13.09
CA TRP A 123 8.88 9.99 -12.76
C TRP A 123 9.89 9.82 -11.63
N VAL A 124 9.78 8.75 -10.82
CA VAL A 124 10.57 8.59 -9.58
C VAL A 124 11.43 7.32 -9.58
N ALA A 125 10.96 6.23 -10.20
CA ALA A 125 11.65 4.94 -10.30
C ALA A 125 12.62 4.89 -11.50
#